data_AF-A0A832Z493-F1
#
_entry.id   AF-A0A832Z493-F1
#
_cell.length_a   1.000
_cell.length_b   1.000
_cell.length_c   1.000
_cell.angle_alpha   90.00
_cell.angle_beta   90.00
_cell.angle_gamma   90.00
#
_symmetry.space_group_name_H-M   'P 1'
#
loop_
_entity.id
_entity.type
_entity.pdbx_description
1 polymer ?
#
loop_
_entity_poly.entity_id
_entity_poly.type
_entity_poly.pdbx_seq_one_letter_code
_entity_poly.pdbx_strand_id
1 'polypeptide(L)'
;MMRALRALAYRLLQRRREEALLDVETVPKRRLTLVLALAVGFASLPIIITYLLLVLSSFSNEAGMLTIEDVFRTTYSLRPWIDFFTGKVAPAAGRLYTTWEIISIIVNTLVVALGVTAVVVFTSVLAGYAFSRMSFPGRRPLMQLLILLHAFPGVAL
;
A
#
# COMPACT_ATOMS: atom_id res chain seq x y z
N MET A 1 39.66 45.46 -27.26
CA MET A 1 39.98 44.02 -27.30
C MET A 1 39.35 43.21 -26.15
N MET A 2 39.53 43.59 -24.87
CA MET A 2 38.98 42.85 -23.72
C MET A 2 37.44 42.71 -23.67
N ARG A 3 36.67 43.70 -24.14
CA ARG A 3 35.20 43.65 -24.15
C ARG A 3 34.64 42.56 -25.08
N ALA A 4 35.29 42.35 -26.22
CA ALA A 4 34.90 41.32 -27.19
C ALA A 4 35.19 39.91 -26.64
N LEU A 5 36.34 39.72 -25.99
CA LEU A 5 36.70 38.45 -25.35
C LEU A 5 35.72 38.06 -24.23
N ARG A 6 35.29 39.03 -23.41
CA ARG A 6 34.29 38.78 -22.36
C ARG A 6 32.91 38.44 -22.94
N ALA A 7 32.47 39.14 -23.98
CA ALA A 7 31.21 38.83 -24.65
C ALA A 7 31.21 37.43 -25.29
N LEU A 8 32.34 37.02 -25.85
CA LEU A 8 32.49 35.70 -26.48
C LEU A 8 32.54 34.59 -25.42
N ALA A 9 33.29 34.78 -24.33
CA ALA A 9 33.30 33.86 -23.20
C ALA A 9 31.91 33.70 -22.56
N TYR A 10 31.17 34.80 -22.41
CA TYR A 10 29.80 34.78 -21.88
C TYR A 10 28.86 33.98 -22.78
N ARG A 11 28.92 34.20 -24.11
CA ARG A 11 28.12 33.44 -25.08
C ARG A 11 28.44 31.95 -25.08
N LEU A 12 29.72 31.58 -24.96
CA LEU A 12 30.13 30.18 -24.92
C LEU A 12 29.66 29.48 -23.63
N LEU A 13 29.74 30.16 -22.49
CA LEU A 13 29.21 29.63 -21.22
C LEU A 13 27.69 29.47 -21.25
N GLN A 14 26.99 30.43 -21.85
CA GLN A 14 25.54 30.38 -21.97
C GLN A 14 25.11 29.23 -22.90
N ARG A 15 25.78 29.06 -24.04
CA ARG A 15 25.52 27.95 -24.97
C ARG A 15 25.80 26.58 -24.33
N ARG A 16 26.91 26.44 -23.59
CA ARG A 16 27.20 25.21 -22.82
C ARG A 16 26.16 24.93 -21.74
N ARG A 17 25.63 25.97 -21.10
CA ARG A 17 24.60 25.84 -20.06
C ARG A 17 23.26 25.44 -20.65
N GLU A 18 22.91 25.96 -21.83
CA GLU A 18 21.71 25.58 -22.58
C GLU A 18 21.81 24.13 -23.09
N GLU A 19 22.97 23.74 -23.66
CA GLU A 19 23.25 22.36 -24.07
C GLU A 19 23.17 21.38 -22.87
N ALA A 20 23.77 21.74 -21.72
CA ALA A 20 23.71 20.93 -20.50
C ALA A 20 22.31 20.85 -19.86
N LEU A 21 21.45 21.86 -20.06
CA LEU A 21 20.06 21.83 -19.60
C LEU A 21 19.16 21.01 -20.54
N LEU A 22 19.47 20.98 -21.83
CA LEU A 22 18.76 20.17 -22.83
C LEU A 22 19.10 18.68 -22.72
N ASP A 23 20.33 18.32 -22.35
CA ASP A 23 20.81 16.93 -22.32
C ASP A 23 20.27 16.08 -21.15
N VAL A 24 19.64 16.68 -20.15
CA VAL A 24 19.02 15.94 -19.02
C VAL A 24 17.60 15.45 -19.36
N GLU A 25 16.94 16.02 -20.37
CA GLU A 25 15.53 15.70 -20.70
C GLU A 25 15.34 14.69 -21.84
N THR A 26 16.41 14.25 -22.52
CA THR A 26 16.31 13.48 -23.78
C THR A 26 16.43 11.97 -23.64
N VAL A 27 16.45 11.41 -22.42
CA VAL A 27 16.03 10.00 -22.27
C VAL A 27 14.54 9.99 -22.62
N PRO A 28 14.10 9.27 -23.67
CA PRO A 28 12.70 9.29 -24.07
C PRO A 28 11.87 8.87 -22.85
N LYS A 29 11.17 9.83 -22.21
CA LYS A 29 10.52 9.68 -20.90
C LYS A 29 9.71 8.39 -20.84
N ARG A 30 9.09 8.01 -21.96
CA ARG A 30 8.38 6.74 -22.16
C ARG A 30 9.23 5.48 -21.89
N ARG A 31 10.48 5.39 -22.38
CA ARG A 31 11.35 4.22 -22.14
C ARG A 31 11.76 4.15 -20.67
N LEU A 32 12.13 5.27 -20.06
CA LEU A 32 12.46 5.31 -18.62
C LEU A 32 11.25 4.93 -17.77
N THR A 33 10.07 5.48 -18.05
CA THR A 33 8.81 5.11 -17.39
C THR A 33 8.49 3.63 -17.57
N LEU A 34 8.70 3.06 -18.75
CA LEU A 34 8.51 1.62 -18.99
C LEU A 34 9.49 0.77 -18.18
N VAL A 35 10.77 1.13 -18.17
CA VAL A 35 11.78 0.42 -17.36
C VAL A 35 11.45 0.50 -15.87
N LEU A 36 11.07 1.68 -15.38
CA LEU A 36 10.65 1.87 -13.99
C LEU A 36 9.37 1.09 -13.67
N ALA A 37 8.37 1.12 -14.55
CA ALA A 37 7.13 0.37 -14.37
C ALA A 37 7.37 -1.13 -14.37
N LEU A 38 8.25 -1.64 -15.25
CA LEU A 38 8.67 -3.04 -15.27
C LEU A 38 9.44 -3.42 -14.00
N ALA A 39 10.34 -2.55 -13.53
CA ALA A 39 11.08 -2.76 -12.29
C ALA A 39 10.15 -2.81 -11.07
N VAL A 40 9.20 -1.87 -10.97
CA VAL A 40 8.17 -1.87 -9.91
C VAL A 40 7.27 -3.09 -10.02
N GLY A 41 6.82 -3.42 -11.23
CA GLY A 41 6.02 -4.61 -11.50
C GLY A 41 6.75 -5.88 -11.07
N PHE A 42 8.03 -6.01 -11.42
CA PHE A 42 8.88 -7.13 -10.99
C PHE A 42 9.04 -7.17 -9.47
N ALA A 43 9.32 -6.04 -8.82
CA ALA A 43 9.41 -5.94 -7.36
C ALA A 43 8.10 -6.29 -6.66
N SER A 44 6.95 -6.08 -7.32
CA SER A 44 5.63 -6.42 -6.79
C SER A 44 5.23 -7.88 -7.01
N LEU A 45 5.94 -8.65 -7.84
CA LEU A 45 5.60 -10.04 -8.15
C LEU A 45 5.44 -10.93 -6.92
N PRO A 46 6.33 -10.89 -5.91
CA PRO A 46 6.16 -11.73 -4.72
C PRO A 46 4.82 -11.46 -4.02
N ILE A 47 4.42 -10.19 -3.90
CA ILE A 47 3.16 -9.79 -3.27
C ILE A 47 1.97 -10.29 -4.08
N ILE A 48 2.00 -10.09 -5.40
CA ILE A 48 0.94 -10.55 -6.31
C ILE A 48 0.79 -12.07 -6.24
N ILE A 49 1.92 -12.79 -6.24
CA ILE A 49 1.93 -14.26 -6.13
C ILE A 49 1.33 -14.70 -4.79
N THR A 50 1.67 -14.06 -3.66
CA THR A 50 1.09 -14.41 -2.35
C THR A 50 -0.44 -14.26 -2.34
N TYR A 51 -0.97 -13.16 -2.86
CA TYR A 51 -2.43 -12.98 -2.93
C TYR A 51 -3.08 -13.95 -3.91
N LEU A 52 -2.43 -14.23 -5.04
CA LEU A 52 -2.93 -15.22 -6.00
C LEU A 52 -2.98 -16.62 -5.36
N LEU A 53 -1.94 -17.02 -4.63
CA LEU A 53 -1.91 -18.29 -3.89
C LEU A 53 -3.00 -18.34 -2.82
N LEU A 54 -3.27 -17.25 -2.11
CA LEU A 54 -4.36 -17.19 -1.13
C LEU A 54 -5.73 -17.45 -1.79
N VAL A 55 -5.97 -16.82 -2.95
CA VAL A 55 -7.21 -17.03 -3.72
C VAL A 55 -7.31 -18.47 -4.21
N LEU A 56 -6.26 -19.01 -4.82
CA LEU A 56 -6.23 -20.41 -5.28
C LEU A 56 -6.41 -21.40 -4.13
N SER A 57 -5.81 -21.11 -2.97
CA SER A 57 -5.90 -21.93 -1.76
C SER A 57 -7.33 -22.00 -1.24
N SER A 58 -8.13 -20.95 -1.43
CA SER A 58 -9.55 -20.94 -1.05
C SER A 58 -10.41 -21.94 -1.83
N PHE A 59 -9.97 -22.39 -3.01
CA PHE A 59 -10.67 -23.39 -3.83
C PHE A 59 -9.98 -24.75 -3.81
N SER A 60 -8.87 -24.88 -3.08
CA SER A 60 -8.11 -26.12 -2.95
C SER A 60 -8.79 -27.08 -1.98
N ASN A 61 -8.74 -28.37 -2.26
CA ASN A 61 -9.14 -29.40 -1.29
C ASN A 61 -8.06 -29.68 -0.23
N GLU A 62 -6.89 -29.07 -0.34
CA GLU A 62 -5.82 -29.17 0.65
C GLU A 62 -6.21 -28.41 1.93
N ALA A 63 -5.97 -29.03 3.09
CA ALA A 63 -6.29 -28.42 4.39
C ALA A 63 -5.33 -27.27 4.79
N GLY A 64 -4.26 -27.05 4.02
CA GLY A 64 -3.22 -26.06 4.28
C GLY A 64 -3.12 -24.98 3.21
N MET A 65 -2.30 -23.96 3.49
CA MET A 65 -1.96 -22.94 2.51
C MET A 65 -1.21 -23.57 1.34
N LEU A 66 -1.70 -23.35 0.12
CA LEU A 66 -1.00 -23.80 -1.10
C LEU A 66 0.39 -23.16 -1.21
N THR A 67 1.40 -23.99 -1.46
CA THR A 67 2.69 -23.53 -1.96
C THR A 67 2.72 -23.56 -3.49
N ILE A 68 3.75 -22.97 -4.11
CA ILE A 68 3.89 -22.93 -5.58
C ILE A 68 3.93 -24.34 -6.19
N GLU A 69 4.50 -25.32 -5.48
CA GLU A 69 4.55 -26.71 -5.96
C GLU A 69 3.15 -27.36 -5.94
N ASP A 70 2.35 -27.06 -4.93
CA ASP A 70 1.04 -27.67 -4.72
C ASP A 70 -0.01 -27.20 -5.73
N VAL A 71 0.17 -26.01 -6.32
CA VAL A 71 -0.75 -25.41 -7.32
C VAL A 71 -1.07 -26.37 -8.46
N PHE A 72 -0.09 -27.16 -8.91
CA PHE A 72 -0.26 -28.09 -10.03
C PHE A 72 -0.64 -29.51 -9.60
N ARG A 73 -0.58 -29.82 -8.30
CA ARG A 73 -0.90 -31.16 -7.76
C ARG A 73 -2.29 -31.21 -7.11
N THR A 74 -2.77 -30.08 -6.60
CA THR A 74 -4.07 -30.00 -5.92
C THR A 74 -5.25 -30.18 -6.87
N THR A 75 -6.38 -30.61 -6.30
CA THR A 75 -7.67 -30.59 -6.98
C THR A 75 -8.47 -29.39 -6.51
N TYR A 76 -8.97 -28.61 -7.47
CA TYR A 76 -9.81 -27.45 -7.19
C TYR A 76 -11.27 -27.86 -7.12
N SER A 77 -11.99 -27.38 -6.11
CA SER A 77 -13.43 -27.59 -5.99
C SER A 77 -14.11 -26.45 -5.22
N LEU A 78 -15.44 -26.41 -5.29
CA LEU A 78 -16.26 -25.48 -4.49
C LEU A 78 -16.62 -26.05 -3.11
N ARG A 79 -16.14 -27.25 -2.77
CA ARG A 79 -16.45 -27.89 -1.47
C ARG A 79 -16.01 -27.04 -0.27
N PRO A 80 -14.80 -26.43 -0.24
CA PRO A 80 -14.39 -25.60 0.90
C PRO A 80 -15.36 -24.44 1.18
N TRP A 81 -15.91 -23.83 0.13
CA TRP A 81 -16.92 -22.78 0.26
C TRP A 81 -18.26 -23.33 0.78
N ILE A 82 -18.69 -24.48 0.29
CA ILE A 82 -19.91 -25.14 0.79
C ILE A 82 -19.74 -25.52 2.27
N ASP A 83 -18.59 -26.05 2.65
CA ASP A 83 -18.28 -26.42 4.04
C ASP A 83 -18.22 -25.19 4.95
N PHE A 84 -17.70 -24.06 4.44
CA PHE A 84 -17.74 -22.75 5.10
C PHE A 84 -19.17 -22.29 5.40
N PHE A 85 -20.04 -22.26 4.39
CA PHE A 85 -21.43 -21.81 4.60
C PHE A 85 -22.29 -22.82 5.37
N THR A 86 -21.94 -24.10 5.36
CA THR A 86 -22.66 -25.15 6.11
C THR A 86 -22.13 -25.38 7.52
N GLY A 87 -21.09 -24.65 7.95
CA GLY A 87 -20.55 -24.75 9.31
C GLY A 87 -19.83 -26.08 9.58
N LYS A 88 -19.16 -26.63 8.56
CA LYS A 88 -18.37 -27.87 8.63
C LYS A 88 -16.87 -27.61 8.60
N VAL A 89 -16.45 -26.38 8.88
CA VAL A 89 -15.05 -25.99 8.89
C VAL A 89 -14.46 -26.30 10.25
N ALA A 90 -13.48 -27.20 10.28
CA ALA A 90 -12.57 -27.38 11.39
C ALA A 90 -11.31 -26.55 11.10
N PRO A 91 -11.07 -25.43 11.81
CA PRO A 91 -9.76 -24.80 11.83
C PRO A 91 -8.75 -25.77 12.44
N ALA A 92 -7.47 -25.45 12.28
CA ALA A 92 -6.35 -26.17 12.89
C ALA A 92 -6.49 -26.39 14.43
N ALA A 93 -7.36 -25.64 15.12
CA ALA A 93 -7.66 -25.76 16.55
C ALA A 93 -8.69 -26.85 16.92
N GLY A 94 -9.20 -27.63 15.96
CA GLY A 94 -10.04 -28.82 16.23
C GLY A 94 -11.49 -28.54 16.66
N ARG A 95 -11.94 -27.28 16.69
CA ARG A 95 -13.34 -26.91 16.95
C ARG A 95 -14.09 -26.65 15.65
N LEU A 96 -15.18 -27.38 15.41
CA LEU A 96 -16.08 -27.05 14.30
C LEU A 96 -16.79 -25.72 14.58
N TYR A 97 -16.67 -24.77 13.65
CA TYR A 97 -17.47 -23.54 13.70
C TYR A 97 -18.81 -23.77 13.02
N THR A 98 -19.88 -23.45 13.73
CA THR A 98 -21.24 -23.42 13.17
C THR A 98 -21.39 -22.22 12.22
N THR A 99 -22.33 -22.32 11.28
CA THR A 99 -22.65 -21.21 10.36
C THR A 99 -22.98 -19.91 11.12
N TRP A 100 -23.66 -20.02 12.27
CA TRP A 100 -24.00 -18.87 13.11
C TRP A 100 -22.78 -18.20 13.74
N GLU A 101 -21.78 -18.97 14.20
CA GLU A 101 -20.54 -18.43 14.74
C GLU A 101 -19.76 -17.68 13.65
N ILE A 102 -19.67 -18.24 12.44
CA ILE A 102 -19.00 -17.61 11.29
C ILE A 102 -19.65 -16.27 10.96
N ILE A 103 -20.98 -16.24 10.81
CA ILE A 103 -21.71 -15.00 10.51
C ILE A 103 -21.54 -13.98 11.65
N SER A 104 -21.58 -14.43 12.90
CA SER A 104 -21.40 -13.54 14.06
C SER A 104 -20.02 -12.89 14.06
N ILE A 105 -18.96 -13.63 13.74
CA ILE A 105 -17.60 -13.09 13.62
C ILE A 105 -17.53 -12.01 12.53
N ILE A 106 -18.12 -12.28 11.35
CA ILE A 106 -18.14 -11.32 10.23
C ILE A 106 -18.88 -10.05 10.61
N VAL A 107 -20.08 -10.17 11.20
CA VAL A 107 -20.90 -9.03 11.61
C VAL A 107 -20.21 -8.23 12.72
N ASN A 108 -19.65 -8.88 13.73
CA ASN A 108 -18.93 -8.20 14.81
C ASN A 108 -17.73 -7.41 14.26
N THR A 109 -16.95 -8.04 13.37
CA THR A 109 -15.80 -7.37 12.74
C THR A 109 -16.25 -6.17 11.89
N LEU A 110 -17.35 -6.30 11.16
CA LEU A 110 -17.93 -5.22 10.36
C LEU A 110 -18.40 -4.06 11.25
N VAL A 111 -19.13 -4.35 12.34
CA VAL A 111 -19.61 -3.33 13.29
C VAL A 111 -18.44 -2.59 13.92
N VAL A 112 -17.41 -3.31 14.37
CA VAL A 112 -16.21 -2.71 14.94
C VAL A 112 -15.49 -1.84 13.91
N ALA A 113 -15.27 -2.35 12.69
CA ALA A 113 -14.58 -1.60 11.64
C ALA A 113 -15.31 -0.30 11.28
N LEU A 114 -16.64 -0.35 11.13
CA LEU A 114 -17.47 0.81 10.85
C LEU A 114 -17.48 1.80 12.02
N GLY A 115 -17.61 1.30 13.25
CA GLY A 115 -17.58 2.13 14.46
C GLY A 115 -16.26 2.87 14.63
N VAL A 116 -15.13 2.16 14.49
CA VAL A 116 -13.79 2.76 14.54
C VAL A 116 -13.63 3.79 13.42
N THR A 117 -14.03 3.45 12.19
CA THR A 117 -13.95 4.37 11.04
C THR A 117 -14.75 5.64 11.29
N ALA A 118 -16.00 5.54 11.79
CA ALA A 118 -16.84 6.69 12.08
C ALA A 118 -16.19 7.63 13.10
N VAL A 119 -15.68 7.08 14.22
CA VAL A 119 -15.01 7.86 15.28
C VAL A 119 -13.73 8.51 14.75
N VAL A 120 -12.89 7.76 14.03
CA VAL A 120 -11.62 8.26 13.48
C VAL A 120 -11.87 9.36 12.46
N VAL A 121 -12.80 9.17 11.52
CA VAL A 121 -13.13 10.18 10.50
C VAL A 121 -13.69 11.43 11.17
N PHE A 122 -14.66 11.27 12.07
CA PHE A 122 -15.28 12.41 12.76
C PHE A 122 -14.24 13.25 13.51
N THR A 123 -13.41 12.61 14.33
CA THR A 123 -12.37 13.30 15.11
C THR A 123 -11.27 13.89 14.23
N SER A 124 -10.83 13.17 13.20
CA SER A 124 -9.79 13.63 12.26
C SER A 124 -10.24 14.81 11.42
N VAL A 125 -11.51 14.85 10.99
CA VAL A 125 -12.05 15.99 10.22
C VAL A 125 -12.10 17.24 11.09
N LEU A 126 -12.59 17.13 12.33
CA LEU A 126 -12.64 18.27 13.26
C LEU A 126 -11.24 18.78 13.60
N ALA A 127 -10.33 17.88 13.97
CA ALA A 127 -8.94 18.23 14.27
C ALA A 127 -8.24 18.82 13.03
N GLY A 128 -8.39 18.19 11.88
CA GLY A 128 -7.82 18.64 10.60
C GLY A 128 -8.34 20.03 10.20
N TYR A 129 -9.63 20.32 10.40
CA TYR A 129 -10.19 21.64 10.16
C TYR A 129 -9.58 22.69 11.08
N ALA A 130 -9.49 22.42 12.39
CA ALA A 130 -8.87 23.33 13.35
C ALA A 130 -7.40 23.61 12.99
N PHE A 131 -6.61 22.55 12.72
CA PHE A 131 -5.21 22.68 12.32
C PHE A 131 -5.01 23.32 10.95
N SER A 132 -5.99 23.29 10.05
CA SER A 132 -5.87 23.88 8.71
C SER A 132 -6.32 25.33 8.65
N ARG A 133 -7.44 25.66 9.32
CA ARG A 133 -8.15 26.94 9.14
C ARG A 133 -8.12 27.86 10.36
N MET A 134 -7.85 27.36 11.56
CA MET A 134 -7.83 28.20 12.76
C MET A 134 -6.42 28.64 13.14
N SER A 135 -6.30 29.87 13.66
CA SER A 135 -5.08 30.40 14.27
C SER A 135 -5.23 30.38 15.79
N PHE A 136 -4.61 29.41 16.45
CA PHE A 136 -4.60 29.28 17.90
C PHE A 136 -3.17 29.14 18.44
N PRO A 137 -2.89 29.61 19.68
CA PRO A 137 -1.58 29.49 20.28
C PRO A 137 -1.21 28.02 20.49
N GLY A 138 0.02 27.63 20.17
CA GLY A 138 0.49 26.24 20.31
C GLY A 138 0.22 25.33 19.10
N ARG A 139 -0.35 25.85 17.99
CA ARG A 139 -0.59 25.07 16.75
C ARG A 139 0.64 24.34 16.21
N ARG A 140 1.79 25.01 16.15
CA ARG A 140 3.06 24.44 15.65
C ARG A 140 3.60 23.29 16.52
N PRO A 141 3.81 23.47 17.84
CA PRO A 141 4.31 22.39 18.68
C PRO A 141 3.34 21.19 18.74
N LEU A 142 2.03 21.41 18.72
CA LEU A 142 1.04 20.31 18.68
C LEU A 142 1.13 19.50 17.38
N MET A 143 1.29 20.15 16.23
CA MET A 143 1.50 19.43 14.97
C MET A 143 2.80 18.64 14.96
N GLN A 144 3.88 19.18 15.52
CA GLN A 144 5.15 18.46 15.64
C GLN A 144 5.02 17.23 16.54
N LEU A 145 4.33 17.36 17.68
CA LEU A 145 4.05 16.24 18.57
C LEU A 145 3.18 15.17 17.87
N LEU A 146 2.16 15.56 17.11
CA LEU A 146 1.31 14.64 16.37
C LEU A 146 2.13 13.81 15.36
N ILE A 147 3.02 14.46 14.60
CA ILE A 147 3.91 13.79 13.65
C ILE A 147 4.86 12.84 14.40
N LEU A 148 5.44 13.30 15.52
CA LEU A 148 6.35 12.49 16.32
C LEU A 148 5.66 11.24 16.88
N LEU A 149 4.44 11.38 17.42
CA LEU A 149 3.64 10.27 17.95
C LEU A 149 3.32 9.23 16.86
N HIS A 150 3.05 9.66 15.63
CA HIS A 150 2.78 8.74 14.52
C HIS A 150 4.05 8.13 13.91
N ALA A 151 5.21 8.75 14.11
CA ALA A 151 6.49 8.24 13.64
C ALA A 151 7.04 7.12 14.54
N PHE A 152 6.61 7.04 15.81
CA PHE A 152 7.00 5.95 16.71
C PHE A 152 6.31 4.64 16.33
N PRO A 153 7.04 3.52 16.22
CA PRO A 153 6.45 2.22 15.93
C PRO A 153 5.63 1.75 17.14
N GLY A 154 4.33 1.53 16.95
CA GLY A 154 3.43 1.08 18.01
C GLY A 154 3.72 -0.30 18.59
N VAL A 155 4.72 -1.02 18.05
CA VAL A 155 5.14 -2.34 18.55
C VAL A 155 5.99 -2.25 19.83
N ALA A 156 6.46 -1.05 20.20
CA ALA A 156 7.34 -0.81 21.34
C ALA A 156 6.62 -0.30 22.61
N LEU A 157 5.28 -0.23 22.62
CA LEU A 157 4.43 0.32 23.68
C LEU A 157 3.38 -0.71 24.09
#